data_AF-A0A1V9ZSF9-F1
#
_entry.id   AF-A0A1V9ZSF9-F1
#
_cell.length_a   1.000
_cell.length_b   1.000
_cell.length_c   1.000
_cell.angle_alpha   90.00
_cell.angle_beta   90.00
_cell.angle_gamma   90.00
#
_symmetry.space_group_name_H-M   'P 1'
#
loop_
_entity.id
_entity.type
_entity.pdbx_description
1 polymer ?
#
loop_
_entity_poly.entity_id
_entity_poly.type
_entity_poly.pdbx_seq_one_letter_code
_entity_poly.pdbx_strand_id
1 'polypeptide(L)'
;MPSPVALKRQRLVAEKAMLEASLKLINDGEHVDLLARLVPLQQDKKRIEEVAATREHHLKASAKVIFAYESEQAEKEYVAACAKLKHDMLEEIRSEMNRAVAQRAQGSASGPHNKTMHGYNNQTSRRHTRSRKKPHAAFALGDDWNSARTKRPSTVFTPLAMTLSANDVDSDLRLLEESAEVFAQDTIQAERTGNEDESSEHNPIFARLEKGKLLYKDWILQEGDEIAITKSSNVSYVAIICDLTSAEIFVLKENGKYSRVLVQDLRAGAVNVSPIDPEEVGEDE
;
A
#
# COMPACT_ATOMS: atom_id res chain seq x y z
N MET A 1 61.96 -17.75 42.39
CA MET A 1 60.54 -17.39 42.17
C MET A 1 60.48 -15.94 41.73
N PRO A 2 60.03 -15.62 40.51
CA PRO A 2 59.88 -14.23 40.06
C PRO A 2 58.86 -13.48 40.92
N SER A 3 59.10 -12.18 41.16
CA SER A 3 58.20 -11.38 41.99
C SER A 3 56.83 -11.19 41.31
N PRO A 4 55.74 -11.02 42.07
CA PRO A 4 54.40 -10.83 41.50
C PRO A 4 54.31 -9.65 40.52
N VAL A 5 55.13 -8.61 40.76
CA VAL A 5 55.22 -7.41 39.93
C VAL A 5 55.93 -7.70 38.60
N ALA A 6 56.97 -8.53 38.62
CA ALA A 6 57.68 -8.92 37.41
C ALA A 6 56.79 -9.75 36.46
N LEU A 7 55.97 -10.65 37.00
CA LEU A 7 55.00 -11.43 36.22
C LEU A 7 53.92 -10.54 35.59
N LYS A 8 53.37 -9.57 36.33
CA LYS A 8 52.40 -8.60 35.79
C LYS A 8 53.01 -7.75 34.67
N ARG A 9 54.25 -7.30 34.84
CA ARG A 9 54.97 -6.52 33.82
C ARG A 9 55.21 -7.33 32.56
N GLN A 10 55.61 -8.59 32.69
CA GLN A 10 55.80 -9.49 31.55
C GLN A 10 54.49 -9.74 30.80
N ARG A 11 53.38 -9.93 31.52
CA ARG A 11 52.04 -10.07 30.93
C ARG A 11 51.64 -8.82 30.14
N LEU A 12 51.83 -7.62 30.70
CA LEU A 12 51.55 -6.36 30.01
C LEU A 12 52.39 -6.16 28.75
N VAL A 13 53.67 -6.54 28.78
CA VAL A 13 54.53 -6.45 27.59
C VAL A 13 54.07 -7.41 26.48
N ALA A 14 53.70 -8.64 26.84
CA ALA A 14 53.15 -9.61 25.89
C ALA A 14 51.83 -9.14 25.28
N GLU A 15 50.93 -8.60 26.11
CA GLU A 15 49.62 -8.10 25.70
C GLU A 15 49.76 -6.87 24.79
N LYS A 16 50.66 -5.94 25.13
CA LYS A 16 50.99 -4.80 24.27
C LYS A 16 51.51 -5.27 22.90
N ALA A 17 52.41 -6.25 22.87
CA ALA A 17 52.95 -6.78 21.61
C ALA A 17 51.87 -7.47 20.76
N MET A 18 50.93 -8.18 21.38
CA MET A 18 49.78 -8.76 20.68
C MET A 18 48.88 -7.69 20.06
N LEU A 19 48.60 -6.61 20.80
CA LEU A 19 47.78 -5.49 20.30
C LEU A 19 48.49 -4.73 19.17
N GLU A 20 49.80 -4.54 19.24
CA GLU A 20 50.56 -3.91 18.16
C GLU A 20 50.59 -4.78 16.90
N ALA A 21 50.63 -6.10 17.05
CA ALA A 21 50.54 -7.03 15.92
C ALA A 21 49.13 -7.04 15.29
N SER A 22 48.06 -7.05 16.11
CA SER A 22 46.69 -6.97 15.58
C SER A 22 46.42 -5.63 14.90
N LEU A 23 46.92 -4.53 15.44
CA LEU A 23 46.79 -3.20 14.83
C LEU A 23 47.46 -3.14 13.46
N LYS A 24 48.63 -3.75 13.29
CA LYS A 24 49.27 -3.88 11.96
C LYS A 24 48.39 -4.66 10.98
N LEU A 25 47.88 -5.82 11.39
CA LEU A 25 46.99 -6.63 10.55
C LEU A 25 45.69 -5.88 10.17
N ILE A 26 45.16 -5.04 11.06
CA ILE A 26 44.00 -4.19 10.76
C ILE A 26 44.36 -3.12 9.72
N ASN A 27 45.50 -2.44 9.89
CA ASN A 27 45.94 -1.40 8.95
C ASN A 27 46.27 -1.97 7.57
N ASP A 28 46.82 -3.18 7.54
CA ASP A 28 47.12 -3.91 6.31
C ASP A 28 45.86 -4.54 5.68
N GLY A 29 44.73 -4.53 6.39
CA GLY A 29 43.44 -5.06 5.92
C GLY A 29 43.33 -6.59 5.97
N GLU A 30 44.27 -7.28 6.62
CA GLU A 30 44.37 -8.74 6.69
C GLU A 30 43.78 -9.33 7.98
N HIS A 31 43.17 -8.50 8.82
CA HIS A 31 42.60 -8.96 10.09
C HIS A 31 41.45 -9.95 9.88
N VAL A 32 41.68 -11.20 10.27
CA VAL A 32 40.80 -12.35 9.99
C VAL A 32 39.35 -12.12 10.42
N ASP A 33 39.10 -11.60 11.62
CA ASP A 33 37.73 -11.38 12.11
C ASP A 33 36.99 -10.29 11.33
N LEU A 34 37.71 -9.27 10.84
CA LEU A 34 37.10 -8.19 10.07
C LEU A 34 36.78 -8.68 8.65
N LEU A 35 37.69 -9.44 8.05
CA LEU A 35 37.46 -10.09 6.76
C LEU A 35 36.29 -11.07 6.83
N ALA A 36 36.22 -11.90 7.88
CA ALA A 36 35.13 -12.83 8.08
C ALA A 36 33.76 -12.14 8.17
N ARG A 37 33.70 -10.96 8.81
CA ARG A 37 32.48 -10.13 8.88
C ARG A 37 32.18 -9.38 7.58
N LEU A 38 33.20 -9.06 6.78
CA LEU A 38 33.04 -8.35 5.51
C LEU A 38 32.40 -9.23 4.44
N VAL A 39 32.72 -10.52 4.40
CA VAL A 39 32.19 -11.49 3.41
C VAL A 39 30.65 -11.51 3.35
N PRO A 40 29.91 -11.72 4.46
CA PRO A 40 28.45 -11.72 4.41
C PRO A 40 27.89 -10.35 4.01
N LEU A 41 28.50 -9.24 4.44
CA LEU A 41 28.08 -7.89 4.05
C LEU A 41 28.25 -7.63 2.54
N GLN A 42 29.32 -8.17 1.94
CA GLN A 42 29.52 -8.09 0.49
C GLN A 42 28.51 -8.95 -0.28
N GLN A 43 28.16 -10.11 0.25
CA GLN A 43 27.13 -10.98 -0.33
C GLN A 43 25.75 -10.31 -0.24
N ASP A 44 25.40 -9.75 0.92
CA ASP A 44 24.16 -8.99 1.10
C ASP A 44 24.08 -7.77 0.19
N LYS A 45 25.19 -7.03 0.04
CA LYS A 45 25.25 -5.92 -0.91
C LYS A 45 24.91 -6.39 -2.32
N LYS A 46 25.52 -7.46 -2.80
CA LYS A 46 25.25 -8.01 -4.14
C LYS A 46 23.79 -8.45 -4.29
N ARG A 47 23.25 -9.14 -3.29
CA ARG A 47 21.85 -9.57 -3.26
C ARG A 47 20.89 -8.38 -3.36
N ILE A 48 21.14 -7.32 -2.60
CA ILE A 48 20.31 -6.10 -2.63
C ILE A 48 20.42 -5.40 -4.00
N GLU A 49 21.61 -5.35 -4.59
CA GLU A 49 21.82 -4.78 -5.93
C GLU A 49 21.05 -5.56 -7.02
N GLU A 50 21.04 -6.90 -6.95
CA GLU A 50 20.29 -7.76 -7.86
C GLU A 50 18.77 -7.58 -7.71
N VAL A 51 18.27 -7.51 -6.47
CA VAL A 51 16.86 -7.21 -6.18
C VAL A 51 16.47 -5.81 -6.69
N ALA A 52 17.35 -4.82 -6.52
CA ALA A 52 17.10 -3.47 -7.04
C ALA A 52 17.01 -3.46 -8.58
N ALA A 53 17.92 -4.17 -9.26
CA ALA A 53 17.95 -4.25 -10.72
C ALA A 53 16.70 -4.95 -11.30
N THR A 54 16.26 -6.04 -10.68
CA THR A 54 15.03 -6.75 -11.08
C THR A 54 13.80 -5.86 -10.88
N ARG A 55 13.71 -5.15 -9.76
CA ARG A 55 12.61 -4.20 -9.48
C ARG A 55 12.60 -3.04 -10.47
N GLU A 56 13.77 -2.48 -10.80
CA GLU A 56 13.88 -1.43 -11.82
C GLU A 56 13.39 -1.92 -13.18
N HIS A 57 13.80 -3.12 -13.59
CA HIS A 57 13.36 -3.72 -14.84
C HIS A 57 11.84 -3.92 -14.86
N HIS A 58 11.27 -4.46 -13.78
CA HIS A 58 9.83 -4.64 -13.65
C HIS A 58 9.08 -3.31 -13.76
N LEU A 59 9.50 -2.28 -13.01
CA LEU A 59 8.87 -0.96 -13.05
C LEU A 59 8.93 -0.34 -14.44
N LYS A 60 10.07 -0.46 -15.15
CA LYS A 60 10.21 -0.01 -16.54
C LYS A 60 9.29 -0.77 -17.49
N ALA A 61 9.14 -2.08 -17.31
CA ALA A 61 8.25 -2.89 -18.12
C ALA A 61 6.77 -2.52 -17.88
N SER A 62 6.35 -2.44 -16.62
CA SER A 62 4.98 -2.06 -16.24
C SER A 62 4.63 -0.66 -16.76
N ALA A 63 5.54 0.31 -16.63
CA ALA A 63 5.33 1.66 -17.13
C ALA A 63 5.11 1.69 -18.65
N LYS A 64 5.85 0.89 -19.43
CA LYS A 64 5.65 0.77 -20.88
C LYS A 64 4.30 0.18 -21.23
N VAL A 65 3.87 -0.87 -20.53
CA VAL A 65 2.57 -1.52 -20.76
C VAL A 65 1.42 -0.55 -20.46
N ILE A 66 1.48 0.14 -19.31
CA ILE A 66 0.47 1.14 -18.93
C ILE A 66 0.43 2.26 -19.96
N PHE A 67 1.58 2.79 -20.37
CA PHE A 67 1.64 3.85 -21.37
C PHE A 67 1.00 3.42 -22.69
N ALA A 68 1.31 2.21 -23.18
CA ALA A 68 0.74 1.70 -24.42
C ALA A 68 -0.79 1.57 -24.31
N TYR A 69 -1.29 0.98 -23.22
CA TYR A 69 -2.71 0.83 -22.97
C TYR A 69 -3.43 2.19 -22.91
N GLU A 70 -2.92 3.15 -22.13
CA GLU A 70 -3.52 4.47 -21.99
C GLU A 70 -3.51 5.25 -23.32
N SER A 71 -2.45 5.09 -24.12
CA SER A 71 -2.39 5.70 -25.46
C SER A 71 -3.45 5.14 -26.40
N GLU A 72 -3.70 3.82 -26.36
CA GLU A 72 -4.73 3.18 -27.16
C GLU A 72 -6.14 3.60 -26.70
N GLN A 73 -6.37 3.70 -25.39
CA GLN A 73 -7.65 4.17 -24.86
C GLN A 73 -7.92 5.63 -25.25
N ALA A 74 -6.91 6.50 -25.14
CA ALA A 74 -7.02 7.89 -25.56
C ALA A 74 -7.36 8.02 -27.05
N GLU A 75 -6.78 7.17 -27.90
CA GLU A 75 -7.09 7.16 -29.34
C GLU A 75 -8.53 6.70 -29.60
N LYS A 76 -9.00 5.65 -28.92
CA LYS A 76 -10.39 5.17 -29.02
C LYS A 76 -11.39 6.25 -28.60
N GLU A 77 -11.12 6.92 -27.49
CA GLU A 77 -11.95 8.03 -27.00
C GLU A 77 -11.97 9.20 -27.99
N TYR A 78 -10.82 9.55 -28.58
CA TYR A 78 -10.73 10.60 -29.59
C TYR A 78 -11.58 10.26 -30.82
N VAL A 79 -11.45 9.04 -31.35
CA VAL A 79 -12.25 8.59 -32.51
C VAL A 79 -13.74 8.60 -32.19
N ALA A 80 -14.13 8.11 -31.01
CA ALA A 80 -15.52 8.13 -30.56
C ALA A 80 -16.06 9.56 -30.42
N ALA A 81 -15.27 10.49 -29.88
CA ALA A 81 -15.63 11.90 -29.76
C ALA A 81 -15.80 12.56 -31.13
N CYS A 82 -14.93 12.26 -32.09
CA CYS A 82 -15.06 12.74 -33.47
C CYS A 82 -16.32 12.18 -34.15
N ALA A 83 -16.62 10.89 -33.97
CA ALA A 83 -17.81 10.26 -34.51
C ALA A 83 -19.09 10.88 -33.93
N LYS A 84 -19.10 11.10 -32.60
CA LYS A 84 -20.20 11.79 -31.92
C LYS A 84 -20.39 13.21 -32.42
N LEU A 85 -19.31 14.00 -32.51
CA LEU A 85 -19.38 15.38 -33.01
C LEU A 85 -19.95 15.42 -34.43
N LYS A 86 -19.51 14.52 -35.30
CA LYS A 86 -20.05 14.39 -36.67
C LYS A 86 -21.55 14.11 -36.64
N HIS A 87 -22.00 13.22 -35.78
CA HIS A 87 -23.42 12.90 -35.63
C HIS A 87 -24.22 14.11 -35.12
N ASP A 88 -23.77 14.74 -34.04
CA ASP A 88 -24.40 15.91 -33.43
C ASP A 88 -24.52 17.06 -34.45
N MET A 89 -23.47 17.32 -35.24
CA MET A 89 -23.51 18.33 -36.31
C MET A 89 -24.54 18.01 -37.40
N LEU A 90 -24.67 16.74 -37.80
CA LEU A 90 -25.67 16.33 -38.79
C LEU A 90 -27.09 16.45 -38.24
N GLU A 91 -27.31 16.13 -36.97
CA GLU A 91 -28.59 16.33 -36.30
C GLU A 91 -28.94 17.82 -36.20
N GLU A 92 -27.98 18.67 -35.85
CA GLU A 92 -28.17 20.12 -35.80
C GLU A 92 -28.57 20.67 -37.18
N ILE A 93 -27.86 20.28 -38.24
CA ILE A 93 -28.20 20.68 -39.62
C ILE A 93 -29.61 20.24 -40.00
N ARG A 94 -30.00 18.99 -39.68
CA ARG A 94 -31.36 18.50 -39.92
C ARG A 94 -32.41 19.30 -39.14
N SER A 95 -32.11 19.63 -37.89
CA SER A 95 -33.00 20.43 -37.06
C SER A 95 -33.20 21.84 -37.61
N GLU A 96 -32.14 22.49 -38.11
CA GLU A 96 -32.22 23.80 -38.75
C GLU A 96 -32.95 23.74 -40.09
N MET A 97 -32.73 22.70 -40.90
CA MET A 97 -33.50 22.49 -42.13
C MET A 97 -34.99 22.36 -41.84
N ASN A 98 -35.37 21.58 -40.82
CA ASN A 98 -36.76 21.44 -40.40
C ASN A 98 -37.35 22.78 -39.90
N ARG A 99 -36.57 23.56 -39.15
CA ARG A 99 -36.97 24.93 -38.73
C ARG A 99 -37.20 25.83 -39.94
N ALA A 100 -36.30 25.82 -40.92
CA ALA A 100 -36.42 26.63 -42.13
C ALA A 100 -37.63 26.22 -42.98
N VAL A 101 -37.91 24.92 -43.09
CA VAL A 101 -39.12 24.41 -43.76
C VAL A 101 -40.38 24.85 -43.00
N ALA A 102 -40.40 24.74 -41.67
CA ALA A 102 -41.52 25.20 -40.85
C ALA A 102 -41.75 26.71 -40.98
N GLN A 103 -40.67 27.51 -41.01
CA GLN A 103 -40.73 28.96 -41.24
C GLN A 103 -41.22 29.32 -42.65
N ARG A 104 -40.98 28.49 -43.67
CA ARG A 104 -41.52 28.68 -45.02
C ARG A 104 -42.98 28.22 -45.15
N ALA A 105 -43.35 27.14 -44.47
CA ALA A 105 -44.71 26.61 -44.43
C ALA A 105 -45.67 27.54 -43.66
N GLN A 106 -45.17 28.19 -42.61
CA GLN A 106 -45.77 29.39 -42.04
C GLN A 106 -45.49 30.57 -42.99
N GLY A 107 -46.17 30.59 -44.14
CA GLY A 107 -45.88 31.48 -45.25
C GLY A 107 -45.73 32.95 -44.85
N SER A 108 -45.06 33.69 -45.74
CA SER A 108 -44.94 35.15 -45.81
C SER A 108 -46.27 35.89 -45.54
N ALA A 109 -46.70 35.91 -44.28
CA ALA A 109 -47.80 36.69 -43.75
C ALA A 109 -47.17 37.75 -42.84
N SER A 110 -47.17 38.97 -43.37
CA SER A 110 -46.92 40.21 -42.66
C SER A 110 -47.54 40.22 -41.26
N GLY A 111 -46.73 40.54 -40.25
CA GLY A 111 -47.20 40.90 -38.92
C GLY A 111 -46.03 41.37 -38.04
N PRO A 112 -45.89 42.68 -37.77
CA PRO A 112 -44.74 43.23 -37.06
C PRO A 112 -44.86 43.08 -35.53
N HIS A 113 -45.42 42.00 -35.00
CA HIS A 113 -45.59 41.81 -33.54
C HIS A 113 -45.42 40.33 -33.18
N ASN A 114 -44.17 39.86 -33.03
CA ASN A 114 -43.77 38.75 -32.14
C ASN A 114 -42.27 38.42 -32.27
N LYS A 115 -41.40 39.43 -32.21
CA LYS A 115 -39.94 39.24 -32.24
C LYS A 115 -39.33 38.85 -30.89
N THR A 116 -40.12 38.49 -29.87
CA THR A 116 -39.65 38.52 -28.47
C THR A 116 -39.78 37.24 -27.66
N MET A 117 -39.95 36.05 -28.26
CA MET A 117 -40.18 34.84 -27.44
C MET A 117 -39.40 33.57 -27.80
N HIS A 118 -38.48 33.57 -28.79
CA HIS A 118 -37.69 32.36 -29.10
C HIS A 118 -36.17 32.55 -29.15
N GLY A 119 -35.65 33.66 -28.62
CA GLY A 119 -34.20 33.96 -28.58
C GLY A 119 -33.47 33.68 -27.26
N TYR A 120 -34.14 33.17 -26.22
CA TYR A 120 -33.61 33.18 -24.85
C TYR A 120 -33.39 31.81 -24.19
N ASN A 121 -33.18 30.73 -24.95
CA ASN A 121 -32.80 29.44 -24.34
C ASN A 121 -31.43 28.88 -24.77
N ASN A 122 -30.68 29.59 -25.62
CA ASN A 122 -29.37 29.12 -26.12
C ASN A 122 -28.16 29.89 -25.55
N GLN A 123 -28.32 30.72 -24.51
CA GLN A 123 -27.22 31.55 -23.96
C GLN A 123 -26.79 31.27 -22.51
N THR A 124 -27.19 30.16 -21.89
CA THR A 124 -26.79 29.84 -20.50
C THR A 124 -25.52 28.99 -20.35
N SER A 125 -24.67 28.86 -21.38
CA SER A 125 -23.44 28.05 -21.26
C SER A 125 -22.16 28.73 -21.76
N ARG A 126 -22.07 30.07 -21.74
CA ARG A 126 -20.82 30.77 -22.12
C ARG A 126 -20.61 32.09 -21.37
N ARG A 127 -20.19 32.04 -20.09
CA ARG A 127 -19.32 33.06 -19.47
C ARG A 127 -19.04 32.75 -17.99
N HIS A 128 -17.83 32.31 -17.68
CA HIS A 128 -17.14 32.75 -16.46
C HIS A 128 -15.64 32.77 -16.70
N THR A 129 -15.20 33.86 -17.35
CA THR A 129 -13.83 34.36 -17.22
C THR A 129 -13.90 35.68 -16.47
N ARG A 130 -13.21 35.74 -15.32
CA ARG A 130 -12.66 36.92 -14.59
C ARG A 130 -13.07 37.02 -13.10
N SER A 131 -12.19 36.50 -12.25
CA SER A 131 -11.42 37.23 -11.23
C SER A 131 -12.10 38.36 -10.42
N ARG A 132 -12.19 38.19 -9.08
CA ARG A 132 -11.52 39.06 -8.08
C ARG A 132 -11.61 38.52 -6.62
N LYS A 133 -10.41 38.32 -6.02
CA LYS A 133 -9.94 38.35 -4.60
C LYS A 133 -10.96 38.29 -3.44
N LYS A 134 -10.94 37.23 -2.60
CA LYS A 134 -10.28 37.04 -1.25
C LYS A 134 -11.13 37.58 -0.05
N PRO A 135 -10.83 37.20 1.21
CA PRO A 135 -10.73 35.87 1.83
C PRO A 135 -11.60 35.81 3.13
N HIS A 136 -12.01 34.64 3.61
CA HIS A 136 -11.99 34.30 5.04
C HIS A 136 -12.50 32.87 5.25
N ALA A 137 -11.78 32.17 6.12
CA ALA A 137 -12.04 30.84 6.58
C ALA A 137 -13.41 30.70 7.26
N ALA A 138 -14.04 29.56 7.09
CA ALA A 138 -14.56 28.76 8.20
C ALA A 138 -15.00 27.40 7.67
N PHE A 139 -14.63 26.38 8.44
CA PHE A 139 -15.11 25.02 8.37
C PHE A 139 -16.64 24.98 8.21
N ALA A 140 -17.11 24.29 7.17
CA ALA A 140 -18.47 23.76 7.13
C ALA A 140 -18.38 22.36 6.51
N LEU A 141 -18.28 21.38 7.41
CA LEU A 141 -18.59 19.99 7.16
C LEU A 141 -20.12 19.92 7.06
N GLY A 142 -20.65 19.63 5.87
CA GLY A 142 -22.08 19.48 5.64
C GLY A 142 -22.31 18.40 4.60
N ASP A 143 -22.91 17.30 5.04
CA ASP A 143 -23.43 16.21 4.23
C ASP A 143 -24.29 16.74 3.08
N ASP A 144 -24.09 16.20 1.87
CA ASP A 144 -25.12 16.20 0.83
C ASP A 144 -24.86 15.06 -0.16
N TRP A 145 -25.41 13.89 0.18
CA TRP A 145 -25.72 12.79 -0.73
C TRP A 145 -26.88 13.20 -1.68
N ASN A 146 -26.74 14.22 -2.52
CA ASN A 146 -27.63 14.40 -3.68
C ASN A 146 -27.18 15.45 -4.70
N SER A 147 -26.28 15.11 -5.62
CA SER A 147 -26.38 15.60 -7.00
C SER A 147 -25.46 14.85 -7.95
N ALA A 148 -26.06 14.02 -8.79
CA ALA A 148 -25.41 13.46 -9.96
C ALA A 148 -25.09 14.58 -10.96
N ARG A 149 -23.83 15.02 -11.03
CA ARG A 149 -23.25 15.71 -12.21
C ARG A 149 -21.74 15.42 -12.30
N THR A 150 -21.43 14.48 -13.20
CA THR A 150 -20.20 14.38 -14.02
C THR A 150 -18.97 15.16 -13.55
N LYS A 151 -18.04 14.48 -12.88
CA LYS A 151 -16.67 14.96 -12.65
C LYS A 151 -15.79 14.54 -13.82
N ARG A 152 -15.16 15.50 -14.51
CA ARG A 152 -13.94 15.26 -15.29
C ARG A 152 -12.76 15.11 -14.30
N PRO A 153 -11.78 14.24 -14.56
CA PRO A 153 -10.58 14.16 -13.74
C PRO A 153 -9.70 15.38 -14.00
N SER A 154 -9.48 16.17 -12.95
CA SER A 154 -8.47 17.22 -12.92
C SER A 154 -7.09 16.58 -12.85
N THR A 155 -6.24 16.97 -13.79
CA THR A 155 -4.88 16.50 -14.04
C THR A 155 -3.86 16.89 -12.97
N VAL A 156 -2.90 15.98 -12.77
CA VAL A 156 -1.44 16.21 -12.72
C VAL A 156 -0.84 16.75 -11.41
N PHE A 157 -0.21 15.81 -10.68
CA PHE A 157 0.82 15.98 -9.63
C PHE A 157 0.48 16.84 -8.40
N THR A 158 -0.10 16.19 -7.39
CA THR A 158 0.28 16.49 -5.99
C THR A 158 1.49 15.63 -5.63
N PRO A 159 2.62 16.20 -5.17
CA PRO A 159 3.73 15.40 -4.68
C PRO A 159 3.23 14.48 -3.56
N LEU A 160 3.55 13.19 -3.64
CA LEU A 160 3.40 12.20 -2.56
C LEU A 160 4.34 12.53 -1.40
N ALA A 161 4.17 13.71 -0.79
CA ALA A 161 4.53 13.91 0.59
C ALA A 161 3.26 13.60 1.39
N MET A 162 2.99 12.32 1.64
CA MET A 162 2.10 11.95 2.74
C MET A 162 2.83 12.31 4.03
N THR A 163 2.87 13.60 4.36
CA THR A 163 3.07 14.00 5.74
C THR A 163 1.83 13.51 6.46
N LEU A 164 2.01 12.54 7.37
CA LEU A 164 0.95 12.07 8.26
C LEU A 164 0.25 13.29 8.84
N SER A 165 -1.08 13.31 8.80
CA SER A 165 -1.80 14.43 9.39
C SER A 165 -1.51 14.43 10.90
N ALA A 166 -1.48 15.60 11.54
CA ALA A 166 -1.23 15.68 12.97
C ALA A 166 -2.22 14.80 13.77
N ASN A 167 -3.43 14.61 13.25
CA ASN A 167 -4.43 13.72 13.84
C ASN A 167 -4.05 12.23 13.72
N ASP A 168 -3.42 11.81 12.62
CA ASP A 168 -2.94 10.44 12.47
C ASP A 168 -1.76 10.19 13.41
N VAL A 169 -0.85 11.16 13.53
CA VAL A 169 0.28 11.10 14.47
C VAL A 169 -0.21 11.06 15.93
N ASP A 170 -1.18 11.90 16.29
CA ASP A 170 -1.76 11.91 17.64
C ASP A 170 -2.56 10.64 17.93
N SER A 171 -3.24 10.07 16.94
CA SER A 171 -3.92 8.77 17.05
C SER A 171 -2.92 7.63 17.26
N ASP A 172 -1.85 7.60 16.47
CA ASP A 172 -0.80 6.59 16.58
C ASP A 172 -0.02 6.72 17.90
N LEU A 173 0.23 7.95 18.37
CA LEU A 173 0.85 8.21 19.68
C LEU A 173 -0.05 7.75 20.82
N ARG A 174 -1.36 8.01 20.77
CA ARG A 174 -2.30 7.50 21.76
C ARG A 174 -2.37 5.98 21.77
N LEU A 175 -2.36 5.35 20.60
CA LEU A 175 -2.34 3.89 20.50
C LEU A 175 -1.03 3.30 21.03
N LEU A 176 0.10 3.98 20.81
CA LEU A 176 1.38 3.58 21.36
C LEU A 176 1.39 3.70 22.88
N GLU A 177 0.89 4.82 23.42
CA GLU A 177 0.74 5.04 24.86
C GLU A 177 -0.19 3.99 25.49
N GLU A 178 -1.36 3.72 24.90
CA GLU A 178 -2.29 2.69 25.37
C GLU A 178 -1.66 1.29 25.31
N SER A 179 -0.93 0.95 24.25
CA SER A 179 -0.25 -0.36 24.13
C SER A 179 0.91 -0.51 25.13
N ALA A 180 1.65 0.57 25.39
CA ALA A 180 2.74 0.60 26.37
C ALA A 180 2.18 0.50 27.79
N GLU A 181 1.04 1.12 28.09
CA GLU A 181 0.36 0.99 29.37
C GLU A 181 -0.16 -0.43 29.61
N VAL A 182 -0.72 -1.08 28.59
CA VAL A 182 -1.15 -2.48 28.66
C VAL A 182 0.06 -3.41 28.88
N PHE A 183 1.13 -3.23 28.10
CA PHE A 183 2.35 -4.03 28.26
C PHE A 183 3.00 -3.84 29.63
N ALA A 184 3.02 -2.60 30.16
CA ALA A 184 3.52 -2.29 31.49
C ALA A 184 2.63 -2.90 32.60
N GLN A 185 1.30 -2.89 32.42
CA GLN A 185 0.39 -3.55 33.36
C GLN A 185 0.57 -5.07 33.35
N ASP A 186 0.77 -5.68 32.17
CA ASP A 186 0.98 -7.12 32.03
C ASP A 186 2.33 -7.57 32.60
N THR A 187 3.40 -6.78 32.41
CA THR A 187 4.70 -7.06 33.06
C THR A 187 4.62 -6.92 34.58
N ILE A 188 3.92 -5.92 35.10
CA ILE A 188 3.70 -5.75 36.55
C ILE A 188 2.82 -6.87 37.11
N GLN A 189 1.84 -7.39 36.34
CA GLN A 189 1.03 -8.52 36.76
C GLN A 189 1.83 -9.83 36.73
N ALA A 190 2.67 -10.06 35.72
CA ALA A 190 3.56 -11.22 35.63
C ALA A 190 4.60 -11.26 36.77
N GLU A 191 5.17 -10.12 37.15
CA GLU A 191 6.08 -10.03 38.32
C GLU A 191 5.35 -10.26 39.66
N ARG A 192 4.06 -9.96 39.75
CA ARG A 192 3.25 -10.16 40.98
C ARG A 192 2.73 -11.58 41.14
N THR A 193 2.52 -12.33 40.06
CA THR A 193 1.97 -13.69 40.12
C THR A 193 3.03 -14.78 40.17
N GLY A 194 4.31 -14.46 39.95
CA GLY A 194 5.44 -15.34 40.28
C GLY A 194 5.31 -16.76 39.71
N ASN A 195 4.72 -16.89 38.52
CA ASN A 195 4.47 -18.17 37.88
C ASN A 195 5.40 -18.30 36.66
N GLU A 196 6.60 -18.81 36.91
CA GLU A 196 7.51 -19.34 35.88
C GLU A 196 7.00 -20.71 35.39
N ASP A 197 5.81 -20.73 34.78
CA ASP A 197 5.30 -21.93 34.08
C ASP A 197 5.31 -21.68 32.57
N GLU A 198 6.16 -22.44 31.87
CA GLU A 198 6.39 -22.46 30.41
C GLU A 198 5.19 -22.95 29.57
N SER A 199 3.94 -22.56 29.84
CA SER A 199 2.81 -23.07 29.05
C SER A 199 1.50 -22.27 29.10
N SER A 200 1.53 -20.95 28.91
CA SER A 200 0.31 -20.27 28.45
C SER A 200 0.61 -19.04 27.59
N GLU A 201 0.56 -19.27 26.27
CA GLU A 201 0.13 -18.28 25.29
C GLU A 201 -1.16 -17.60 25.79
N HIS A 202 -1.03 -16.46 26.45
CA HIS A 202 -2.10 -15.47 26.60
C HIS A 202 -1.63 -14.13 26.08
N ASN A 203 -0.92 -14.17 24.95
CA ASN A 203 -0.82 -13.00 24.10
C ASN A 203 -2.18 -12.90 23.36
N PRO A 204 -2.95 -11.81 23.51
CA PRO A 204 -4.21 -11.67 22.77
C PRO A 204 -3.90 -11.83 21.28
N ILE A 205 -4.50 -12.84 20.63
CA ILE A 205 -4.21 -13.16 19.24
C ILE A 205 -4.71 -12.01 18.37
N PHE A 206 -3.81 -11.09 18.02
CA PHE A 206 -4.09 -9.97 17.15
C PHE A 206 -4.09 -10.46 15.71
N ALA A 207 -5.28 -10.47 15.09
CA ALA A 207 -5.44 -10.62 13.65
C ALA A 207 -6.07 -9.34 13.08
N ARG A 208 -5.29 -8.50 12.39
CA ARG A 208 -5.75 -7.20 11.86
C ARG A 208 -5.28 -6.99 10.42
N LEU A 209 -6.21 -6.56 9.56
CA LEU A 209 -5.86 -6.10 8.21
C LEU A 209 -5.41 -4.64 8.27
N GLU A 210 -4.23 -4.37 7.75
CA GLU A 210 -3.70 -3.03 7.56
C GLU A 210 -3.06 -2.90 6.17
N LYS A 211 -3.57 -1.96 5.37
CA LYS A 211 -3.02 -1.61 4.04
C LYS A 211 -2.84 -2.82 3.10
N GLY A 212 -3.80 -3.76 3.12
CA GLY A 212 -3.77 -4.98 2.30
C GLY A 212 -2.86 -6.09 2.83
N LYS A 213 -2.36 -5.97 4.06
CA LYS A 213 -1.58 -7.00 4.75
C LYS A 213 -2.30 -7.43 6.01
N LEU A 214 -2.21 -8.71 6.35
CA LEU A 214 -2.76 -9.23 7.59
C LEU A 214 -1.64 -9.41 8.61
N LEU A 215 -1.74 -8.65 9.70
CA LEU A 215 -0.89 -8.81 10.88
C LEU A 215 -1.50 -9.91 11.73
N TYR A 216 -0.78 -11.00 11.93
CA TYR A 216 -1.23 -12.15 12.71
C TYR A 216 -0.09 -12.72 13.55
N LYS A 217 -0.22 -12.67 14.89
CA LYS A 217 0.89 -12.97 15.82
C LYS A 217 2.13 -12.15 15.44
N ASP A 218 3.26 -12.82 15.18
CA ASP A 218 4.53 -12.20 14.78
C ASP A 218 4.70 -12.11 13.25
N TRP A 219 3.67 -12.49 12.49
CA TRP A 219 3.73 -12.62 11.03
C TRP A 219 2.97 -11.51 10.31
N ILE A 220 3.52 -11.12 9.16
CA ILE A 220 2.88 -10.21 8.21
C ILE A 220 2.56 -11.01 6.96
N LEU A 221 1.30 -11.36 6.79
CA LEU A 221 0.81 -12.16 5.66
C LEU A 221 0.30 -11.25 4.54
N GLN A 222 0.60 -11.60 3.29
CA GLN A 222 0.20 -10.87 2.09
C GLN A 222 -0.28 -11.83 0.99
N GLU A 223 -0.92 -11.27 -0.03
CA GLU A 223 -1.31 -12.02 -1.23
C GLU A 223 -0.08 -12.68 -1.89
N GLY A 224 -0.22 -13.94 -2.26
CA GLY A 224 0.83 -14.76 -2.85
C GLY A 224 1.67 -15.57 -1.87
N ASP A 225 1.53 -15.36 -0.55
CA ASP A 225 2.27 -16.15 0.43
C ASP A 225 1.70 -17.57 0.57
N GLU A 226 2.59 -18.55 0.73
CA GLU A 226 2.25 -19.93 1.06
C GLU A 226 2.16 -20.09 2.57
N ILE A 227 1.02 -20.60 3.04
CA ILE A 227 0.70 -20.70 4.47
C ILE A 227 0.20 -22.10 4.82
N ALA A 228 0.58 -22.57 6.00
CA ALA A 228 -0.01 -23.74 6.64
C ALA A 228 -1.17 -23.29 7.53
N ILE A 229 -2.36 -23.85 7.28
CA ILE A 229 -3.57 -23.55 8.06
C ILE A 229 -3.90 -24.76 8.92
N THR A 230 -3.83 -24.59 10.24
CA THR A 230 -4.09 -25.65 11.22
C THR A 230 -5.38 -25.33 11.97
N LYS A 231 -6.37 -26.22 11.87
CA LYS A 231 -7.60 -26.14 12.68
C LYS A 231 -7.45 -26.91 13.98
N SER A 232 -8.17 -26.50 15.03
CA SER A 232 -8.22 -27.22 16.32
C SER A 232 -8.66 -28.69 16.21
N SER A 233 -9.22 -29.10 15.07
CA SER A 233 -9.60 -30.48 14.76
C SER A 233 -8.44 -31.35 14.22
N ASN A 234 -7.17 -30.94 14.37
CA ASN A 234 -5.97 -31.60 13.83
C ASN A 234 -5.96 -31.77 12.30
N VAL A 235 -6.67 -30.90 11.58
CA VAL A 235 -6.60 -30.85 10.11
C VAL A 235 -5.72 -29.67 9.73
N SER A 236 -4.52 -29.97 9.24
CA SER A 236 -3.61 -29.01 8.61
C SER A 236 -3.64 -29.18 7.10
N TYR A 237 -3.51 -28.07 6.38
CA TYR A 237 -3.29 -28.09 4.93
C TYR A 237 -2.55 -26.83 4.50
N VAL A 238 -1.80 -26.95 3.41
CA VAL A 238 -1.11 -25.85 2.78
C VAL A 238 -2.05 -25.14 1.81
N ALA A 239 -1.98 -23.82 1.79
CA ALA A 239 -2.71 -23.00 0.85
C ALA A 239 -1.96 -21.71 0.52
N ILE A 240 -2.26 -21.14 -0.64
CA ILE A 240 -1.72 -19.86 -1.09
C ILE A 240 -2.76 -18.76 -0.85
N ILE A 241 -2.36 -17.65 -0.26
CA ILE A 241 -3.24 -16.49 -0.05
C ILE A 241 -3.53 -15.85 -1.41
N CYS A 242 -4.81 -15.81 -1.78
CA CYS A 242 -5.26 -15.22 -3.04
C CYS A 242 -5.76 -13.78 -2.87
N ASP A 243 -6.39 -13.48 -1.75
CA ASP A 243 -6.99 -12.17 -1.45
C ASP A 243 -7.19 -12.05 0.07
N LEU A 244 -7.12 -10.81 0.57
CA LEU A 244 -7.20 -10.46 1.99
C LEU A 244 -8.22 -9.36 2.23
N THR A 245 -9.23 -9.65 3.06
CA THR A 245 -10.20 -8.66 3.53
C THR A 245 -10.14 -8.51 5.05
N SER A 246 -10.83 -7.50 5.58
CA SER A 246 -10.87 -7.24 7.02
C SER A 246 -11.59 -8.33 7.82
N ALA A 247 -12.37 -9.19 7.14
CA ALA A 247 -13.18 -10.23 7.74
C ALA A 247 -12.77 -11.65 7.30
N GLU A 248 -12.26 -11.82 6.09
CA GLU A 248 -11.98 -13.13 5.49
C GLU A 248 -10.63 -13.14 4.74
N ILE A 249 -9.94 -14.26 4.82
CA ILE A 249 -8.77 -14.61 4.01
C ILE A 249 -9.22 -15.62 2.96
N PHE A 250 -8.97 -15.33 1.69
CA PHE A 250 -9.23 -16.26 0.59
C PHE A 250 -7.96 -17.04 0.27
N VAL A 251 -8.07 -18.36 0.29
CA VAL A 251 -6.91 -19.24 0.12
C VAL A 251 -7.19 -20.31 -0.95
N LEU A 252 -6.17 -20.61 -1.76
CA LEU A 252 -6.19 -21.69 -2.75
C LEU A 252 -5.44 -22.89 -2.17
N LYS A 253 -6.16 -24.00 -1.97
CA LYS A 253 -5.57 -25.25 -1.48
C LYS A 253 -4.76 -25.94 -2.56
N GLU A 254 -3.85 -26.83 -2.17
CA GLU A 254 -3.09 -27.70 -3.06
C GLU A 254 -3.95 -28.50 -4.05
N ASN A 255 -5.18 -28.87 -3.65
CA ASN A 255 -6.13 -29.58 -4.51
C ASN A 255 -6.86 -28.69 -5.53
N GLY A 256 -6.46 -27.42 -5.66
CA GLY A 256 -7.04 -26.45 -6.59
C GLY A 256 -8.40 -25.90 -6.16
N LYS A 257 -8.89 -26.21 -4.95
CA LYS A 257 -10.15 -25.66 -4.43
C LYS A 257 -9.91 -24.40 -3.61
N TYR A 258 -10.72 -23.38 -3.86
CA TYR A 258 -10.77 -22.18 -3.04
C TYR A 258 -11.45 -22.45 -1.70
N SER A 259 -10.93 -21.83 -0.65
CA SER A 259 -11.49 -21.85 0.70
C SER A 259 -11.38 -20.47 1.33
N ARG A 260 -12.13 -20.27 2.41
CA ARG A 260 -12.12 -19.03 3.18
C ARG A 260 -11.80 -19.32 4.63
N VAL A 261 -10.98 -18.48 5.23
CA VAL A 261 -10.67 -18.49 6.66
C VAL A 261 -11.18 -17.19 7.25
N LEU A 262 -11.99 -17.26 8.31
CA LEU A 262 -12.51 -16.07 8.95
C LEU A 262 -11.45 -15.49 9.89
N VAL A 263 -11.23 -14.18 9.81
CA VAL A 263 -10.31 -13.47 10.71
C VAL A 263 -10.77 -13.59 12.17
N GLN A 264 -12.08 -13.75 12.41
CA GLN A 264 -12.62 -14.01 13.74
C GLN A 264 -12.16 -15.36 14.30
N ASP A 265 -12.06 -16.40 13.46
CA ASP A 265 -11.60 -17.73 13.89
C ASP A 265 -10.11 -17.70 14.27
N LEU A 266 -9.33 -16.82 13.63
CA LEU A 266 -7.94 -16.55 13.98
C LEU A 266 -7.82 -15.86 15.34
N ARG A 267 -8.62 -14.82 15.59
CA ARG A 267 -8.66 -14.12 16.89
C ARG A 267 -9.11 -15.02 18.03
N ALA A 268 -10.03 -15.94 17.74
CA ALA A 268 -10.54 -16.91 18.71
C ALA A 268 -9.60 -18.10 18.93
N GLY A 269 -8.51 -18.22 18.16
CA GLY A 269 -7.57 -19.35 18.22
C GLY A 269 -8.16 -20.68 17.72
N ALA A 270 -9.31 -20.66 17.04
CA ALA A 270 -9.92 -21.84 16.42
C ALA A 270 -9.16 -22.29 15.17
N VAL A 271 -8.45 -21.35 14.54
CA VAL A 271 -7.60 -21.58 13.38
C VAL A 271 -6.27 -20.87 13.62
N ASN A 272 -5.17 -21.57 13.35
CA ASN A 272 -3.82 -21.02 13.37
C ASN A 272 -3.26 -21.01 11.95
N VAL A 273 -2.50 -19.96 11.65
CA VAL A 273 -1.82 -19.79 10.35
C VAL A 273 -0.34 -19.55 10.62
N SER A 274 0.51 -20.30 9.92
CA SER A 274 1.96 -20.07 9.92
C SER A 274 2.47 -20.00 8.47
N PRO A 275 3.45 -19.14 8.17
CA PRO A 275 4.14 -19.18 6.90
C PRO A 275 4.89 -20.52 6.76
N ILE A 276 5.02 -21.00 5.52
CA ILE A 276 5.85 -22.16 5.21
C ILE A 276 7.17 -21.63 4.68
N ASP A 277 8.26 -21.97 5.36
CA ASP A 277 9.59 -21.67 4.85
C ASP A 277 9.94 -22.65 3.71
N PRO A 278 10.52 -22.17 2.59
CA PRO A 278 10.85 -23.02 1.44
C PRO A 278 11.94 -24.07 1.73
N GLU A 279 12.49 -24.14 2.94
CA GLU A 279 13.50 -25.12 3.36
C GLU A 279 12.91 -26.37 4.06
N GLU A 280 11.63 -26.41 4.41
CA GLU A 280 11.00 -27.59 5.06
C GLU A 280 10.44 -28.64 4.09
N VAL A 281 10.60 -28.48 2.77
CA VAL A 281 10.14 -29.47 1.77
C VAL A 281 11.18 -30.59 1.53
N GLY A 282 12.09 -30.81 2.49
CA GLY A 282 13.32 -31.57 2.26
C GLY A 282 13.60 -32.78 3.17
N GLU A 283 12.73 -33.13 4.11
CA GLU A 283 12.93 -34.32 4.96
C GLU A 283 11.62 -35.05 5.19
N ASP A 284 11.17 -35.80 4.18
CA ASP A 284 10.51 -37.11 4.32
C ASP A 284 10.09 -37.59 2.92
N GLU A 285 11.05 -38.19 2.19
CA GLU A 285 10.86 -39.34 1.29
C GLU A 285 12.20 -39.97 0.89
#